data_AF-A0A484B9A4-F1
#
_entry.id   AF-A0A484B9A4-F1
#
_cell.length_a   1.000
_cell.length_b   1.000
_cell.length_c   1.000
_cell.angle_alpha   90.00
_cell.angle_beta   90.00
_cell.angle_gamma   90.00
#
_symmetry.space_group_name_H-M   'P 1'
#
loop_
_entity.id
_entity.type
_entity.pdbx_description
1 polymer ?
#
loop_
_entity_poly.entity_id
_entity_poly.type
_entity_poly.pdbx_seq_one_letter_code
_entity_poly.pdbx_strand_id
1 'polypeptide(L)'
;MWLKYTVSLCVCLLLVRAAIVPIEEPKDEHKQGVGKSNSTLELVHLLFRHGPRTPVNTYPKDPHINETYEPYGWGQLTNEAKVELYKIGKQMRKRYKNLLLPYYKPDLLHAQATQSSRTIMSLQMVLAGMFPPENTPLEWNMMLNWQPIPIYTEPEASDKILRQKVPCPRYEEAVWEVMHTPEVLALHEKNAELLQELSDLTGLNVTYAHDVTDIFISLQTELAYGLKLPEWTKQYFPDKMRPLAAKAYSYDAYTPELCKLKGGYYLEDVYKHLQAKIDGKLEPAGRKLFISCAHDWTISNVLSALNVWGDRMPRFSSLIAIELHRRAESGDYFVEIYLQNDPSKPPELLQVPGCEEQCPIEKLLKLSEPILPDAPYEQLCLAKGTGDGTRITYHN
;
A
#
# COMPACT_ATOMS: atom_id res chain seq x y z
N MET A 1 85.04 1.32 1.59
CA MET A 1 84.88 1.49 0.13
C MET A 1 83.39 1.39 -0.17
N TRP A 2 82.74 2.55 -0.35
CA TRP A 2 81.30 2.68 -0.57
C TRP A 2 81.02 2.57 -2.06
N LEU A 3 80.06 1.73 -2.47
CA LEU A 3 79.52 1.73 -3.83
C LEU A 3 78.16 2.41 -3.80
N LYS A 4 78.11 3.63 -4.35
CA LYS A 4 76.89 4.38 -4.63
C LYS A 4 76.35 3.91 -5.98
N TYR A 5 75.10 3.47 -6.04
CA TYR A 5 74.31 3.50 -7.27
C TYR A 5 73.00 4.23 -6.99
N THR A 6 72.96 5.47 -7.43
CA THR A 6 71.76 6.29 -7.60
C THR A 6 70.98 5.78 -8.80
N VAL A 7 69.74 5.34 -8.59
CA VAL A 7 68.76 5.15 -9.67
C VAL A 7 67.77 6.32 -9.61
N SER A 8 67.73 7.06 -10.71
CA SER A 8 66.88 8.22 -10.94
C SER A 8 65.43 7.78 -11.17
N LEU A 9 64.49 8.24 -10.35
CA LEU A 9 63.05 8.03 -10.58
C LEU A 9 62.49 9.27 -11.30
N CYS A 10 62.22 9.14 -12.60
CA CYS A 10 61.46 10.13 -13.36
C CYS A 10 59.99 10.10 -12.91
N VAL A 11 59.55 11.15 -12.21
CA VAL A 11 58.13 11.38 -11.92
C VAL A 11 57.52 12.15 -13.08
N CYS A 12 56.75 11.45 -13.93
CA CYS A 12 55.88 12.10 -14.92
C CYS A 12 54.68 12.73 -14.20
N LEU A 13 54.70 14.05 -14.04
CA LEU A 13 53.54 14.84 -13.61
C LEU A 13 52.54 14.94 -14.77
N LEU A 14 51.52 14.09 -14.75
CA LEU A 14 50.33 14.26 -15.57
C LEU A 14 49.45 15.36 -14.94
N LEU A 15 49.58 16.58 -15.46
CA LEU A 15 48.66 17.68 -15.15
C LEU A 15 47.34 17.46 -15.89
N VAL A 16 46.39 16.77 -15.25
CA VAL A 16 44.99 16.79 -15.68
C VAL A 16 44.40 18.12 -15.23
N ARG A 17 44.19 19.05 -16.17
CA ARG A 17 43.35 20.23 -15.93
C ARG A 17 41.91 19.75 -15.75
N ALA A 18 41.47 19.62 -14.50
CA ALA A 18 40.05 19.56 -14.19
C ALA A 18 39.47 20.96 -14.44
N ALA A 19 38.69 21.11 -15.52
CA ALA A 19 37.83 22.27 -15.67
C ALA A 19 36.76 22.20 -14.57
N ILE A 20 36.84 23.11 -13.60
CA ILE A 20 35.76 23.32 -12.63
C ILE A 20 34.64 23.99 -13.41
N VAL A 21 33.67 23.19 -13.86
CA VAL A 21 32.38 23.71 -14.31
C VAL A 21 31.59 24.02 -13.03
N PRO A 22 31.22 25.27 -12.78
CA PRO A 22 30.30 25.57 -11.69
C PRO A 22 28.98 24.88 -12.02
N ILE A 23 28.56 23.93 -11.18
CA ILE A 23 27.21 23.42 -11.22
C ILE A 23 26.36 24.56 -10.64
N GLU A 24 25.69 25.32 -11.51
CA GLU A 24 24.59 26.18 -11.07
C GLU A 24 23.51 25.27 -10.48
N GLU A 25 23.32 25.35 -9.17
CA GLU A 25 22.15 24.77 -8.53
C GLU A 25 20.90 25.33 -9.21
N PRO A 26 19.92 24.50 -9.60
CA PRO A 26 18.71 24.99 -10.21
C PRO A 26 18.02 25.93 -9.23
N LYS A 27 17.83 27.18 -9.65
CA LYS A 27 17.07 28.18 -8.91
C LYS A 27 15.67 27.63 -8.66
N ASP A 28 15.33 27.52 -7.38
CA ASP A 28 13.99 27.20 -6.89
C ASP A 28 13.01 28.33 -7.29
N GLU A 29 12.55 28.31 -8.55
CA GLU A 29 11.47 29.14 -9.05
C GLU A 29 10.11 28.45 -8.87
N HIS A 30 9.79 28.10 -7.62
CA HIS A 30 8.40 27.94 -7.19
C HIS A 30 8.25 28.38 -5.74
N LYS A 31 8.40 29.70 -5.51
CA LYS A 31 7.65 30.36 -4.44
C LYS A 31 6.18 30.48 -4.84
N GLN A 32 5.48 29.35 -4.92
CA GLN A 32 4.06 29.39 -4.59
C GLN A 32 3.99 29.64 -3.09
N GLY A 33 3.30 30.71 -2.71
CA GLY A 33 3.11 31.07 -1.31
C GLY A 33 2.44 29.92 -0.57
N VAL A 34 3.23 29.13 0.14
CA VAL A 34 2.74 28.29 1.22
C VAL A 34 2.27 29.27 2.28
N GLY A 35 0.97 29.62 2.24
CA GLY A 35 0.33 30.19 3.41
C GLY A 35 0.68 29.28 4.58
N LYS A 36 1.20 29.84 5.67
CA LYS A 36 1.40 29.10 6.93
C LYS A 36 0.14 28.27 7.15
N SER A 37 0.22 26.94 7.13
CA SER A 37 -0.96 26.13 7.43
C SER A 37 -1.37 26.50 8.86
N ASN A 38 -2.60 26.96 9.02
CA ASN A 38 -3.10 27.48 10.29
C ASN A 38 -3.53 26.33 11.21
N SER A 39 -2.77 25.23 11.21
CA SER A 39 -3.07 23.98 11.88
C SER A 39 -1.80 23.24 12.30
N THR A 40 -1.93 22.38 13.31
CA THR A 40 -0.91 21.44 13.75
C THR A 40 -1.32 20.01 13.41
N LEU A 41 -0.36 19.19 12.95
CA LEU A 41 -0.57 17.76 12.73
C LEU A 41 -0.42 17.03 14.07
N GLU A 42 -1.41 16.21 14.43
CA GLU A 42 -1.50 15.62 15.77
C GLU A 42 -1.27 14.11 15.82
N LEU A 43 -1.76 13.39 14.80
CA LEU A 43 -1.68 11.93 14.66
C LEU A 43 -1.75 11.53 13.18
N VAL A 44 -1.02 10.49 12.79
CA VAL A 44 -1.01 9.95 11.42
C VAL A 44 -1.22 8.45 11.44
N HIS A 45 -2.09 7.98 10.55
CA HIS A 45 -2.18 6.57 10.15
C HIS A 45 -1.64 6.42 8.72
N LEU A 46 -0.64 5.56 8.55
CA LEU A 46 -0.13 5.16 7.24
C LEU A 46 -0.52 3.71 6.97
N LEU A 47 -1.25 3.45 5.90
CA LEU A 47 -1.54 2.11 5.41
C LEU A 47 -0.95 1.95 4.02
N PHE A 48 -0.06 0.98 3.82
CA PHE A 48 0.54 0.78 2.51
C PHE A 48 0.57 -0.69 2.10
N ARG A 49 0.45 -0.90 0.78
CA ARG A 49 0.63 -2.21 0.17
C ARG A 49 2.10 -2.60 0.23
N HIS A 50 2.41 -3.88 0.41
CA HIS A 50 3.78 -4.38 0.23
C HIS A 50 4.40 -3.96 -1.12
N GLY A 51 5.73 -4.01 -1.17
CA GLY A 51 6.49 -3.69 -2.38
C GLY A 51 6.32 -4.72 -3.51
N PRO A 52 6.93 -4.45 -4.67
CA PRO A 52 6.99 -5.40 -5.79
C PRO A 52 7.48 -6.78 -5.34
N ARG A 53 6.91 -7.82 -5.95
CA ARG A 53 7.19 -9.22 -5.60
C ARG A 53 7.24 -10.08 -6.84
N THR A 54 7.79 -11.27 -6.69
CA THR A 54 7.59 -12.39 -7.62
C THR A 54 6.09 -12.80 -7.64
N PRO A 55 5.62 -13.50 -8.68
CA PRO A 55 4.25 -14.02 -8.73
C PRO A 55 3.94 -14.91 -7.51
N VAL A 56 2.67 -14.96 -7.09
CA VAL A 56 2.22 -15.86 -5.99
C VAL A 56 1.66 -17.18 -6.53
N ASN A 57 1.20 -17.16 -7.77
CA ASN A 57 0.65 -18.25 -8.56
C ASN A 57 0.86 -17.87 -10.05
N THR A 58 0.47 -18.75 -10.97
CA THR A 58 0.45 -18.50 -12.41
C THR A 58 -0.63 -19.35 -13.08
N TYR A 59 -0.71 -19.33 -14.42
CA TYR A 59 -1.73 -20.01 -15.22
C TYR A 59 -1.16 -21.24 -15.99
N PRO A 60 -2.00 -22.24 -16.33
CA PRO A 60 -1.55 -23.51 -16.90
C PRO A 60 -0.69 -23.42 -18.17
N LYS A 61 -0.94 -22.42 -19.02
CA LYS A 61 -0.19 -22.20 -20.28
C LYS A 61 0.94 -21.18 -20.16
N ASP A 62 1.31 -20.77 -18.95
CA ASP A 62 2.44 -19.88 -18.73
C ASP A 62 3.75 -20.59 -19.12
N PRO A 63 4.55 -20.06 -20.07
CA PRO A 63 5.86 -20.63 -20.37
C PRO A 63 6.83 -20.62 -19.17
N HIS A 64 6.58 -19.78 -18.16
CA HIS A 64 7.37 -19.67 -16.93
C HIS A 64 6.77 -20.45 -15.76
N ILE A 65 5.84 -21.38 -16.01
CA ILE A 65 5.17 -22.16 -14.96
C ILE A 65 6.12 -22.95 -14.05
N ASN A 66 7.29 -23.33 -14.57
CA ASN A 66 8.31 -24.07 -13.83
C ASN A 66 9.40 -23.16 -13.23
N GLU A 67 9.26 -21.84 -13.34
CA GLU A 67 10.26 -20.91 -12.86
C GLU A 67 10.28 -20.86 -11.33
N THR A 68 11.47 -20.90 -10.75
CA THR A 68 11.62 -20.98 -9.29
C THR A 68 11.71 -19.62 -8.63
N TYR A 69 12.03 -18.58 -9.41
CA TYR A 69 12.26 -17.21 -8.94
C TYR A 69 13.42 -17.11 -7.91
N GLU A 70 14.44 -17.97 -8.04
CA GLU A 70 15.66 -17.92 -7.23
C GLU A 70 16.33 -16.52 -7.33
N PRO A 71 16.86 -15.95 -6.23
CA PRO A 71 16.96 -16.48 -4.86
C PRO A 71 15.76 -16.13 -3.96
N TYR A 72 14.68 -15.59 -4.52
CA TYR A 72 13.57 -15.10 -3.71
C TYR A 72 12.52 -16.18 -3.48
N GLY A 73 12.20 -16.99 -4.49
CA GLY A 73 11.06 -17.89 -4.47
C GLY A 73 9.74 -17.16 -4.80
N TRP A 74 8.65 -17.92 -4.82
CA TRP A 74 7.31 -17.42 -5.14
C TRP A 74 6.75 -16.48 -4.05
N GLY A 75 6.10 -15.41 -4.49
CA GLY A 75 5.39 -14.46 -3.64
C GLY A 75 6.27 -13.60 -2.73
N GLN A 76 7.58 -13.51 -3.00
CA GLN A 76 8.57 -12.84 -2.16
C GLN A 76 9.03 -11.49 -2.75
N LEU A 77 9.50 -10.59 -1.88
CA LEU A 77 10.04 -9.29 -2.28
C LEU A 77 11.38 -9.43 -3.01
N THR A 78 11.55 -8.67 -4.09
CA THR A 78 12.82 -8.56 -4.81
C THR A 78 13.74 -7.51 -4.17
N ASN A 79 14.98 -7.38 -4.66
CA ASN A 79 15.89 -6.34 -4.15
C ASN A 79 15.47 -4.93 -4.58
N GLU A 80 14.92 -4.77 -5.78
CA GLU A 80 14.38 -3.51 -6.28
C GLU A 80 13.24 -3.03 -5.37
N ALA A 81 12.39 -3.94 -4.94
CA ALA A 81 11.32 -3.64 -3.99
C ALA A 81 11.85 -3.12 -2.66
N LYS A 82 12.90 -3.75 -2.11
CA LYS A 82 13.53 -3.28 -0.87
C LYS A 82 14.06 -1.84 -1.00
N VAL A 83 14.69 -1.52 -2.13
CA VAL A 83 15.19 -0.17 -2.42
C VAL A 83 14.04 0.84 -2.52
N GLU A 84 12.95 0.49 -3.22
CA GLU A 84 11.76 1.35 -3.34
C GLU A 84 11.14 1.64 -1.97
N LEU A 85 10.90 0.60 -1.16
CA LEU A 85 10.30 0.71 0.17
C LEU A 85 11.18 1.53 1.13
N TYR A 86 12.49 1.35 1.07
CA TYR A 86 13.43 2.17 1.85
C TYR A 86 13.36 3.66 1.46
N LYS A 87 13.23 3.97 0.16
CA LYS A 87 13.02 5.34 -0.32
C LYS A 87 11.68 5.92 0.17
N ILE A 88 10.61 5.14 0.15
CA ILE A 88 9.31 5.54 0.71
C ILE A 88 9.45 5.87 2.20
N GLY A 89 10.20 5.05 2.96
CA GLY A 89 10.53 5.37 4.34
C GLY A 89 11.21 6.73 4.52
N LYS A 90 12.21 7.05 3.68
CA LYS A 90 12.84 8.38 3.69
C LYS A 90 11.87 9.50 3.33
N GLN A 91 10.97 9.27 2.37
CA GLN A 91 9.95 10.24 1.99
C GLN A 91 9.01 10.53 3.18
N MET A 92 8.53 9.50 3.87
CA MET A 92 7.66 9.65 5.05
C MET A 92 8.38 10.34 6.20
N ARG A 93 9.67 10.04 6.43
CA ARG A 93 10.49 10.76 7.40
C ARG A 93 10.59 12.25 7.07
N LYS A 94 10.79 12.58 5.80
CA LYS A 94 10.85 13.98 5.34
C LYS A 94 9.50 14.68 5.52
N ARG A 95 8.39 14.03 5.14
CA ARG A 95 7.03 14.57 5.25
C ARG A 95 6.66 14.86 6.71
N TYR A 96 6.91 13.92 7.60
CA TYR A 96 6.49 13.99 9.00
C TYR A 96 7.59 14.47 9.96
N LYS A 97 8.64 15.14 9.46
CA LYS A 97 9.79 15.58 10.28
C LYS A 97 9.41 16.47 11.47
N ASN A 98 8.33 17.24 11.35
CA ASN A 98 7.86 18.16 12.40
C ASN A 98 6.96 17.45 13.43
N LEU A 99 6.39 16.30 13.07
CA LEU A 99 5.56 15.47 13.95
C LEU A 99 6.40 14.44 14.70
N LEU A 100 7.37 13.83 14.01
CA LEU A 100 8.20 12.75 14.52
C LEU A 100 9.39 13.28 15.32
N LEU A 101 9.77 12.54 16.36
CA LEU A 101 10.99 12.83 17.11
C LEU A 101 12.25 12.56 16.27
N PRO A 102 13.41 13.16 16.63
CA PRO A 102 14.66 12.94 15.90
C PRO A 102 15.10 11.48 15.78
N TYR A 103 14.66 10.61 16.69
CA TYR A 103 14.94 9.17 16.68
C TYR A 103 13.71 8.38 17.16
N TYR A 104 13.73 7.06 16.95
CA TYR A 104 12.68 6.14 17.37
C TYR A 104 12.44 6.22 18.89
N LYS A 105 11.19 6.09 19.33
CA LYS A 105 10.85 5.74 20.71
C LYS A 105 9.73 4.71 20.72
N PRO A 106 9.71 3.76 21.66
CA PRO A 106 8.63 2.77 21.76
C PRO A 106 7.23 3.39 21.76
N ASP A 107 7.04 4.47 22.51
CA ASP A 107 5.73 5.12 22.64
C ASP A 107 5.33 5.96 21.42
N LEU A 108 6.29 6.31 20.55
CA LEU A 108 6.07 7.21 19.41
C LEU A 108 5.23 6.56 18.30
N LEU A 109 5.47 5.28 18.02
CA LEU A 109 4.90 4.60 16.87
C LEU A 109 4.41 3.20 17.18
N HIS A 110 3.36 2.79 16.47
CA HIS A 110 2.93 1.40 16.38
C HIS A 110 3.07 0.92 14.95
N ALA A 111 3.80 -0.18 14.77
CA ALA A 111 4.05 -0.79 13.47
C ALA A 111 3.38 -2.16 13.40
N GLN A 112 2.50 -2.35 12.43
CA GLN A 112 1.74 -3.59 12.24
C GLN A 112 1.84 -4.08 10.79
N ALA A 113 1.92 -5.37 10.59
CA ALA A 113 1.81 -5.97 9.27
C ALA A 113 0.84 -7.15 9.32
N THR A 114 0.29 -7.54 8.17
CA THR A 114 -0.32 -8.87 8.07
C THR A 114 0.74 -9.94 8.32
N GLN A 115 0.35 -11.16 8.71
CA GLN A 115 1.27 -12.29 8.90
C GLN A 115 1.80 -12.88 7.57
N SER A 116 2.25 -12.02 6.64
CA SER A 116 2.88 -12.41 5.38
C SER A 116 4.35 -11.96 5.38
N SER A 117 5.27 -12.83 4.95
CA SER A 117 6.71 -12.50 4.86
C SER A 117 6.95 -11.20 4.10
N ARG A 118 6.29 -11.02 2.95
CA ARG A 118 6.42 -9.82 2.11
C ARG A 118 5.91 -8.54 2.75
N THR A 119 4.88 -8.57 3.61
CA THR A 119 4.39 -7.36 4.29
C THR A 119 5.29 -7.00 5.47
N ILE A 120 5.73 -7.99 6.24
CA ILE A 120 6.68 -7.80 7.34
C ILE A 120 8.00 -7.24 6.82
N MET A 121 8.59 -7.85 5.78
CA MET A 121 9.82 -7.36 5.16
C MET A 121 9.64 -5.96 4.56
N SER A 122 8.47 -5.67 3.99
CA SER A 122 8.19 -4.34 3.45
C SER A 122 8.21 -3.27 4.54
N LEU A 123 7.56 -3.56 5.66
CA LEU A 123 7.52 -2.66 6.81
C LEU A 123 8.89 -2.47 7.45
N GLN A 124 9.72 -3.52 7.52
CA GLN A 124 11.12 -3.38 7.94
C GLN A 124 11.89 -2.38 7.07
N MET A 125 11.74 -2.46 5.74
CA MET A 125 12.43 -1.55 4.82
C MET A 125 11.95 -0.09 4.96
N VAL A 126 10.63 0.11 5.08
CA VAL A 126 10.06 1.45 5.32
C VAL A 126 10.57 2.01 6.66
N LEU A 127 10.53 1.23 7.74
CA LEU A 127 11.00 1.65 9.06
C LEU A 127 12.51 1.97 9.07
N ALA A 128 13.32 1.18 8.36
CA ALA A 128 14.75 1.47 8.20
C ALA A 128 15.01 2.82 7.50
N GLY A 129 14.17 3.18 6.52
CA GLY A 129 14.23 4.50 5.88
C GLY A 129 13.67 5.63 6.75
N MET A 130 12.72 5.31 7.63
CA MET A 130 12.08 6.30 8.50
C MET A 130 12.90 6.65 9.75
N PHE A 131 13.58 5.67 10.34
CA PHE A 131 14.26 5.80 11.64
C PHE A 131 15.70 5.26 11.58
N PRO A 132 16.59 5.85 10.74
CA PRO A 132 18.01 5.51 10.78
C PRO A 132 18.59 5.89 12.16
N PRO A 133 19.34 4.99 12.84
CA PRO A 133 19.92 5.29 14.14
C PRO A 133 21.20 6.13 14.09
N GLU A 134 21.85 6.26 12.93
CA GLU A 134 23.09 7.03 12.75
C GLU A 134 23.00 8.45 13.31
N ASN A 135 24.00 8.86 14.09
CA ASN A 135 24.07 10.16 14.78
C ASN A 135 22.93 10.38 15.81
N THR A 136 22.38 9.31 16.39
CA THR A 136 21.37 9.38 17.44
C THR A 136 21.81 8.59 18.68
N PRO A 137 21.18 8.80 19.85
CA PRO A 137 21.43 7.97 21.04
C PRO A 137 21.09 6.48 20.86
N LEU A 138 20.44 6.09 19.76
CA LEU A 138 20.10 4.70 19.43
C LEU A 138 21.10 4.07 18.45
N GLU A 139 22.18 4.78 18.08
CA GLU A 139 23.26 4.23 17.28
C GLU A 139 24.03 3.16 18.07
N TRP A 140 23.70 1.89 17.82
CA TRP A 140 24.32 0.75 18.48
C TRP A 140 25.48 0.15 17.67
N ASN A 141 25.57 0.47 16.36
CA ASN A 141 26.59 -0.06 15.46
C ASN A 141 26.94 0.92 14.32
N MET A 142 28.16 1.45 14.33
CA MET A 142 28.64 2.42 13.34
C MET A 142 28.80 1.85 11.91
N MET A 143 28.83 0.52 11.75
CA MET A 143 28.92 -0.14 10.44
C MET A 143 27.54 -0.55 9.89
N LEU A 144 26.46 -0.33 10.66
CA LEU A 144 25.12 -0.74 10.30
C LEU A 144 24.10 0.33 10.71
N ASN A 145 23.70 1.18 9.76
CA ASN A 145 22.67 2.20 9.95
C ASN A 145 21.25 1.60 9.94
N TRP A 146 20.98 0.71 10.90
CA TRP A 146 19.71 0.03 11.09
C TRP A 146 19.50 -0.26 12.57
N GLN A 147 18.25 -0.20 13.03
CA GLN A 147 17.85 -0.60 14.38
C GLN A 147 16.59 -1.47 14.32
N PRO A 148 16.42 -2.42 15.26
CA PRO A 148 15.20 -3.19 15.36
C PRO A 148 14.06 -2.30 15.86
N ILE A 149 12.93 -2.34 15.15
CA ILE A 149 11.66 -1.74 15.58
C ILE A 149 10.63 -2.87 15.62
N PRO A 150 9.89 -3.06 16.73
CA PRO A 150 8.87 -4.10 16.84
C PRO A 150 7.80 -3.98 15.75
N ILE A 151 7.47 -5.11 15.10
CA ILE A 151 6.37 -5.22 14.16
C ILE A 151 5.39 -6.24 14.74
N TYR A 152 4.14 -5.82 14.92
CA TYR A 152 3.06 -6.67 15.38
C TYR A 152 2.34 -7.30 14.19
N THR A 153 1.83 -8.51 14.38
CA THR A 153 1.05 -9.23 13.38
C THR A 153 -0.12 -9.93 14.03
N GLU A 154 -1.24 -10.00 13.33
CA GLU A 154 -2.37 -10.85 13.68
C GLU A 154 -2.38 -12.09 12.77
N PRO A 155 -2.67 -13.30 13.27
CA PRO A 155 -2.80 -14.49 12.44
C PRO A 155 -3.83 -14.32 11.32
N GLU A 156 -3.56 -14.85 10.12
CA GLU A 156 -4.46 -14.69 8.95
C GLU A 156 -5.91 -15.16 9.23
N ALA A 157 -6.07 -16.20 10.05
CA ALA A 157 -7.38 -16.75 10.42
C ALA A 157 -8.23 -15.81 11.30
N SER A 158 -7.62 -14.82 11.96
CA SER A 158 -8.29 -13.86 12.86
C SER A 158 -8.15 -12.40 12.41
N ASP A 159 -7.28 -12.11 11.43
CA ASP A 159 -7.02 -10.76 10.95
C ASP A 159 -8.12 -10.25 10.01
N LYS A 160 -9.15 -9.66 10.61
CA LYS A 160 -10.26 -8.96 9.92
C LYS A 160 -9.94 -7.50 9.56
N ILE A 161 -8.79 -6.96 10.01
CA ILE A 161 -8.46 -5.53 9.87
C ILE A 161 -7.56 -5.31 8.65
N LEU A 162 -6.38 -5.93 8.63
CA LEU A 162 -5.37 -5.72 7.59
C LEU A 162 -5.42 -6.82 6.53
N ARG A 163 -5.52 -8.09 6.95
CA ARG A 163 -5.56 -9.23 6.03
C ARG A 163 -6.94 -9.41 5.39
N GLN A 164 -7.99 -9.18 6.17
CA GLN A 164 -9.40 -9.20 5.74
C GLN A 164 -9.83 -10.54 5.11
N LYS A 165 -9.27 -11.67 5.59
CA LYS A 165 -9.57 -13.02 5.08
C LYS A 165 -10.20 -13.97 6.10
N VAL A 166 -10.65 -13.44 7.24
CA VAL A 166 -11.44 -14.25 8.19
C VAL A 166 -12.67 -14.80 7.46
N PRO A 167 -12.97 -16.12 7.57
CA PRO A 167 -14.11 -16.72 6.90
C PRO A 167 -15.42 -16.04 7.29
N CYS A 168 -16.25 -15.72 6.30
CA CYS A 168 -17.50 -15.00 6.51
C CYS A 168 -18.54 -15.43 5.46
N PRO A 169 -19.40 -16.41 5.76
CA PRO A 169 -20.42 -16.90 4.82
C PRO A 169 -21.32 -15.79 4.28
N ARG A 170 -21.72 -14.83 5.11
CA ARG A 170 -22.51 -13.67 4.66
C ARG A 170 -21.77 -12.82 3.62
N TYR A 171 -20.46 -12.64 3.77
CA TYR A 171 -19.65 -11.91 2.79
C TYR A 171 -19.64 -12.61 1.44
N GLU A 172 -19.47 -13.94 1.44
CA GLU A 172 -19.47 -14.73 0.19
C GLU A 172 -20.82 -14.60 -0.54
N GLU A 173 -21.94 -14.72 0.19
CA GLU A 173 -23.28 -14.46 -0.36
C GLU A 173 -23.42 -13.03 -0.90
N ALA A 174 -22.93 -12.02 -0.17
CA ALA A 174 -23.06 -10.62 -0.56
C ALA A 174 -22.24 -10.28 -1.82
N VAL A 175 -21.04 -10.85 -1.96
CA VAL A 175 -20.26 -10.71 -3.20
C VAL A 175 -20.98 -11.42 -4.34
N TRP A 176 -21.54 -12.61 -4.11
CA TRP A 176 -22.32 -13.31 -5.12
C TRP A 176 -23.54 -12.50 -5.58
N GLU A 177 -24.27 -11.88 -4.64
CA GLU A 177 -25.39 -10.96 -4.92
C GLU A 177 -24.93 -9.80 -5.84
N VAL A 178 -23.77 -9.20 -5.57
CA VAL A 178 -23.19 -8.13 -6.40
C VAL A 178 -22.84 -8.61 -7.80
N MET A 179 -22.19 -9.77 -7.91
CA MET A 179 -21.77 -10.34 -9.20
C MET A 179 -22.95 -10.71 -10.10
N HIS A 180 -24.16 -10.85 -9.54
CA HIS A 180 -25.41 -11.13 -10.27
C HIS A 180 -26.31 -9.90 -10.44
N THR A 181 -25.83 -8.69 -10.12
CA THR A 181 -26.57 -7.46 -10.44
C THR A 181 -26.59 -7.21 -11.95
N PRO A 182 -27.64 -6.58 -12.51
CA PRO A 182 -27.73 -6.32 -13.95
C PRO A 182 -26.55 -5.52 -14.51
N GLU A 183 -26.02 -4.56 -13.74
CA GLU A 183 -24.86 -3.77 -14.13
C GLU A 183 -23.59 -4.62 -14.27
N VAL A 184 -23.32 -5.46 -13.28
CA VAL A 184 -22.12 -6.31 -13.27
C VAL A 184 -22.21 -7.37 -14.36
N LEU A 185 -23.37 -8.01 -14.52
CA LEU A 185 -23.60 -8.98 -15.59
C LEU A 185 -23.42 -8.33 -16.98
N ALA A 186 -24.00 -7.16 -17.21
CA ALA A 186 -23.85 -6.44 -18.48
C ALA A 186 -22.39 -6.05 -18.78
N LEU A 187 -21.60 -5.69 -17.75
CA LEU A 187 -20.18 -5.43 -17.94
C LEU A 187 -19.42 -6.70 -18.37
N HIS A 188 -19.70 -7.84 -17.75
CA HIS A 188 -19.04 -9.11 -18.10
C HIS A 188 -19.48 -9.59 -19.49
N GLU A 189 -20.76 -9.47 -19.84
CA GLU A 189 -21.28 -9.78 -21.18
C GLU A 189 -20.60 -8.92 -22.25
N LYS A 190 -20.46 -7.61 -22.00
CA LYS A 190 -19.73 -6.70 -22.90
C LYS A 190 -18.26 -7.08 -23.08
N ASN A 191 -17.66 -7.79 -22.12
CA ASN A 191 -16.28 -8.26 -22.16
C ASN A 191 -16.16 -9.77 -22.42
N ALA A 192 -17.25 -10.43 -22.85
CA ALA A 192 -17.27 -11.90 -23.01
C ALA A 192 -16.20 -12.40 -23.99
N GLU A 193 -15.92 -11.65 -25.07
CA GLU A 193 -14.85 -11.98 -26.01
C GLU A 193 -13.49 -11.99 -25.31
N LEU A 194 -13.16 -10.94 -24.53
CA LEU A 194 -11.91 -10.87 -23.78
C LEU A 194 -11.78 -12.02 -22.77
N LEU A 195 -12.85 -12.34 -22.04
CA LEU A 195 -12.88 -13.43 -21.07
C LEU A 195 -12.62 -14.79 -21.76
N GLN A 196 -13.26 -15.03 -22.90
CA GLN A 196 -13.06 -16.25 -23.68
C GLN A 196 -11.64 -16.34 -24.24
N GLU A 197 -11.13 -15.26 -24.85
CA GLU A 197 -9.77 -15.19 -25.38
C GLU A 197 -8.74 -15.50 -24.28
N LEU A 198 -8.90 -14.91 -23.09
CA LEU A 198 -8.01 -15.16 -21.96
C LEU A 198 -8.10 -16.61 -21.47
N SER A 199 -9.29 -17.21 -21.48
CA SER A 199 -9.45 -18.64 -21.16
C SER A 199 -8.65 -19.52 -22.11
N ASP A 200 -8.77 -19.25 -23.42
CA ASP A 200 -8.07 -20.01 -24.46
C ASP A 200 -6.55 -19.81 -24.39
N LEU A 201 -6.08 -18.59 -24.11
CA LEU A 201 -4.66 -18.24 -24.04
C LEU A 201 -3.97 -18.77 -22.78
N THR A 202 -4.66 -18.76 -21.64
CA THR A 202 -4.08 -19.10 -20.33
C THR A 202 -4.35 -20.54 -19.90
N GLY A 203 -5.40 -21.17 -20.43
CA GLY A 203 -5.89 -22.47 -19.98
C GLY A 203 -6.68 -22.42 -18.67
N LEU A 204 -6.98 -21.23 -18.15
CA LEU A 204 -7.89 -21.02 -17.01
C LEU A 204 -9.35 -20.95 -17.50
N ASN A 205 -10.29 -21.13 -16.57
CA ASN A 205 -11.69 -20.80 -16.81
C ASN A 205 -11.96 -19.34 -16.38
N VAL A 206 -11.74 -18.39 -17.28
CA VAL A 206 -11.83 -16.95 -16.97
C VAL A 206 -13.27 -16.48 -17.15
N THR A 207 -13.99 -16.32 -16.03
CA THR A 207 -15.43 -15.99 -16.03
C THR A 207 -15.67 -14.58 -15.51
N TYR A 208 -14.89 -14.14 -14.52
CA TYR A 208 -15.11 -12.89 -13.81
C TYR A 208 -13.91 -11.94 -13.90
N ALA A 209 -14.16 -10.67 -13.60
CA ALA A 209 -13.13 -9.63 -13.54
C ALA A 209 -11.94 -10.01 -12.64
N HIS A 210 -12.19 -10.71 -11.52
CA HIS A 210 -11.16 -11.20 -10.61
C HIS A 210 -10.19 -12.16 -11.29
N ASP A 211 -10.66 -13.05 -12.16
CA ASP A 211 -9.80 -13.98 -12.90
C ASP A 211 -8.85 -13.20 -13.84
N VAL A 212 -9.37 -12.13 -14.46
CA VAL A 212 -8.54 -11.23 -15.28
C VAL A 212 -7.50 -10.50 -14.43
N THR A 213 -7.86 -10.10 -13.21
CA THR A 213 -6.92 -9.49 -12.25
C THR A 213 -5.81 -10.45 -11.84
N ASP A 214 -6.12 -11.73 -11.58
CA ASP A 214 -5.12 -12.73 -11.19
C ASP A 214 -4.10 -12.96 -12.32
N ILE A 215 -4.56 -13.05 -13.58
CA ILE A 215 -3.68 -13.11 -14.76
C ILE A 215 -2.88 -11.81 -14.90
N PHE A 216 -3.54 -10.65 -14.79
CA PHE A 216 -2.90 -9.34 -14.93
C PHE A 216 -1.76 -9.17 -13.92
N ILE A 217 -1.98 -9.55 -12.66
CA ILE A 217 -0.98 -9.45 -11.59
C ILE A 217 0.16 -10.42 -11.86
N SER A 218 -0.11 -11.66 -12.30
CA SER A 218 0.92 -12.64 -12.65
C SER A 218 1.87 -12.09 -13.71
N LEU A 219 1.32 -11.63 -14.85
CA LEU A 219 2.07 -10.99 -15.93
C LEU A 219 2.83 -9.74 -15.46
N GLN A 220 2.20 -8.90 -14.63
CA GLN A 220 2.86 -7.71 -14.08
C GLN A 220 4.08 -8.10 -13.24
N THR A 221 3.97 -9.14 -12.43
CA THR A 221 5.08 -9.59 -11.56
C THR A 221 6.18 -10.33 -12.31
N GLU A 222 5.84 -11.12 -13.33
CA GLU A 222 6.84 -11.72 -14.24
C GLU A 222 7.64 -10.64 -14.97
N LEU A 223 6.95 -9.64 -15.54
CA LEU A 223 7.60 -8.52 -16.23
C LEU A 223 8.48 -7.72 -15.27
N ALA A 224 8.00 -7.44 -14.06
CA ALA A 224 8.78 -6.72 -13.04
C ALA A 224 9.99 -7.52 -12.55
N TYR A 225 9.91 -8.85 -12.53
CA TYR A 225 11.04 -9.74 -12.22
C TYR A 225 12.06 -9.79 -13.37
N GLY A 226 11.69 -9.37 -14.58
CA GLY A 226 12.56 -9.30 -15.75
C GLY A 226 12.34 -10.44 -16.75
N LEU A 227 11.27 -11.22 -16.61
CA LEU A 227 10.92 -12.25 -17.58
C LEU A 227 10.32 -11.63 -18.84
N LYS A 228 10.56 -12.30 -19.97
CA LYS A 228 9.90 -11.98 -21.23
C LYS A 228 8.50 -12.56 -21.21
N LEU A 229 7.48 -11.71 -21.33
CA LEU A 229 6.10 -12.15 -21.43
C LEU A 229 5.83 -12.89 -22.77
N PRO A 230 4.85 -13.82 -22.81
CA PRO A 230 4.41 -14.48 -24.03
C PRO A 230 3.99 -13.49 -25.13
N GLU A 231 4.15 -13.88 -26.41
CA GLU A 231 3.87 -12.97 -27.54
C GLU A 231 2.43 -12.45 -27.56
N TRP A 232 1.46 -13.28 -27.14
CA TRP A 232 0.05 -12.89 -27.09
C TRP A 232 -0.17 -11.67 -26.20
N THR A 233 0.61 -11.51 -25.12
CA THR A 233 0.35 -10.44 -24.14
C THR A 233 0.48 -9.05 -24.73
N LYS A 234 1.22 -8.85 -25.84
CA LYS A 234 1.38 -7.55 -26.49
C LYS A 234 0.05 -6.91 -26.93
N GLN A 235 -0.96 -7.72 -27.23
CA GLN A 235 -2.28 -7.24 -27.64
C GLN A 235 -3.23 -7.01 -26.46
N TYR A 236 -2.95 -7.61 -25.30
CA TYR A 236 -3.88 -7.66 -24.16
C TYR A 236 -3.37 -6.88 -22.94
N PHE A 237 -2.12 -7.13 -22.56
CA PHE A 237 -1.50 -6.56 -21.38
C PHE A 237 -0.66 -5.32 -21.73
N PRO A 238 -0.76 -4.23 -20.96
CA PRO A 238 -1.70 -4.05 -19.86
C PRO A 238 -3.08 -3.51 -20.32
N ASP A 239 -3.17 -2.87 -21.47
CA ASP A 239 -4.25 -1.91 -21.75
C ASP A 239 -5.63 -2.52 -22.01
N LYS A 240 -5.75 -3.66 -22.72
CA LYS A 240 -7.04 -4.33 -22.97
C LYS A 240 -7.60 -4.96 -21.69
N MET A 241 -6.72 -5.47 -20.82
CA MET A 241 -7.09 -6.13 -19.57
C MET A 241 -7.39 -5.14 -18.43
N ARG A 242 -6.68 -4.01 -18.38
CA ARG A 242 -6.68 -3.08 -17.23
C ARG A 242 -8.08 -2.61 -16.79
N PRO A 243 -9.02 -2.24 -17.68
CA PRO A 243 -10.33 -1.74 -17.24
C PRO A 243 -11.11 -2.78 -16.43
N LEU A 244 -11.11 -4.04 -16.88
CA LEU A 244 -11.81 -5.12 -16.20
C LEU A 244 -11.06 -5.57 -14.94
N ALA A 245 -9.72 -5.68 -15.01
CA ALA A 245 -8.90 -5.99 -13.84
C ALA A 245 -9.06 -4.95 -12.71
N ALA A 246 -9.09 -3.66 -13.06
CA ALA A 246 -9.31 -2.59 -12.09
C ALA A 246 -10.69 -2.69 -11.43
N LYS A 247 -11.71 -3.12 -12.18
CA LYS A 247 -13.09 -3.20 -11.68
C LYS A 247 -13.27 -4.24 -10.57
N ALA A 248 -12.49 -5.32 -10.57
CA ALA A 248 -12.51 -6.32 -9.50
C ALA A 248 -12.26 -5.70 -8.11
N TYR A 249 -11.43 -4.65 -8.02
CA TYR A 249 -11.13 -3.91 -6.76
C TYR A 249 -12.34 -3.19 -6.16
N SER A 250 -13.39 -2.98 -6.96
CA SER A 250 -14.63 -2.34 -6.51
C SER A 250 -15.66 -3.37 -6.05
N TYR A 251 -15.64 -4.61 -6.56
CA TYR A 251 -16.67 -5.61 -6.25
C TYR A 251 -16.61 -6.13 -4.81
N ASP A 252 -15.40 -6.28 -4.28
CA ASP A 252 -15.19 -6.80 -2.91
C ASP A 252 -15.64 -5.82 -1.80
N ALA A 253 -15.93 -4.57 -2.17
CA ALA A 253 -16.41 -3.50 -1.31
C ALA A 253 -17.45 -2.62 -2.04
N TYR A 254 -18.39 -3.26 -2.75
CA TYR A 254 -19.34 -2.57 -3.63
C TYR A 254 -20.53 -1.92 -2.91
N THR A 255 -21.00 -2.56 -1.84
CA THR A 255 -22.16 -2.12 -1.07
C THR A 255 -21.74 -1.68 0.33
N PRO A 256 -22.55 -0.87 1.05
CA PRO A 256 -22.24 -0.51 2.44
C PRO A 256 -21.98 -1.71 3.35
N GLU A 257 -22.68 -2.83 3.11
CA GLU A 257 -22.48 -4.09 3.83
C GLU A 257 -21.11 -4.73 3.54
N LEU A 258 -20.70 -4.79 2.26
CA LEU A 258 -19.38 -5.30 1.89
C LEU A 258 -18.26 -4.38 2.43
N CYS A 259 -18.45 -3.07 2.33
CA CYS A 259 -17.57 -2.08 2.94
C CYS A 259 -17.42 -2.32 4.45
N LYS A 260 -18.53 -2.55 5.16
CA LYS A 260 -18.55 -2.87 6.60
C LYS A 260 -17.75 -4.12 6.94
N LEU A 261 -17.92 -5.19 6.16
CA LEU A 261 -17.22 -6.47 6.37
C LEU A 261 -15.74 -6.46 5.95
N LYS A 262 -15.28 -5.41 5.24
CA LYS A 262 -13.89 -5.24 4.78
C LYS A 262 -13.25 -3.97 5.35
N GLY A 263 -13.28 -2.87 4.59
CA GLY A 263 -12.61 -1.61 4.95
C GLY A 263 -13.11 -1.00 6.26
N GLY A 264 -14.35 -1.29 6.66
CA GLY A 264 -15.00 -0.78 7.85
C GLY A 264 -14.26 -1.07 9.15
N TYR A 265 -13.71 -2.27 9.33
CA TYR A 265 -12.94 -2.62 10.54
C TYR A 265 -11.64 -1.83 10.67
N TYR A 266 -10.96 -1.53 9.56
CA TYR A 266 -9.77 -0.68 9.58
C TYR A 266 -10.13 0.78 9.91
N LEU A 267 -11.21 1.30 9.30
CA LEU A 267 -11.66 2.65 9.58
C LEU A 267 -12.16 2.81 11.02
N GLU A 268 -12.84 1.82 11.57
CA GLU A 268 -13.26 1.80 12.98
C GLU A 268 -12.05 1.95 13.91
N ASP A 269 -10.97 1.21 13.65
CA ASP A 269 -9.74 1.28 14.44
C ASP A 269 -9.04 2.64 14.31
N VAL A 270 -8.94 3.18 13.08
CA VAL A 270 -8.43 4.54 12.85
C VAL A 270 -9.24 5.55 13.65
N TYR A 271 -10.57 5.53 13.54
CA TYR A 271 -11.45 6.49 14.20
C TYR A 271 -11.38 6.41 15.72
N LYS A 272 -11.28 5.20 16.29
CA LYS A 272 -11.02 5.01 17.73
C LYS A 272 -9.72 5.69 18.15
N HIS A 273 -8.64 5.53 17.37
CA HIS A 273 -7.37 6.19 17.66
C HIS A 273 -7.44 7.73 17.51
N LEU A 274 -8.13 8.23 16.48
CA LEU A 274 -8.33 9.68 16.30
C LEU A 274 -9.11 10.27 17.46
N GLN A 275 -10.24 9.65 17.85
CA GLN A 275 -11.06 10.12 18.96
C GLN A 275 -10.30 10.02 20.30
N ALA A 276 -9.58 8.92 20.54
CA ALA A 276 -8.76 8.79 21.73
C ALA A 276 -7.66 9.87 21.78
N LYS A 277 -7.10 10.29 20.63
CA LYS A 277 -6.15 11.40 20.58
C LYS A 277 -6.78 12.72 20.98
N ILE A 278 -7.97 13.02 20.44
CA ILE A 278 -8.75 14.23 20.74
C ILE A 278 -9.11 14.29 22.22
N ASP A 279 -9.55 13.15 22.78
CA ASP A 279 -9.98 13.02 24.18
C ASP A 279 -8.80 12.98 25.18
N GLY A 280 -7.55 12.91 24.70
CA GLY A 280 -6.37 12.73 25.56
C GLY A 280 -6.28 11.35 26.22
N LYS A 281 -6.89 10.33 25.62
CA LYS A 281 -6.95 8.93 26.10
C LYS A 281 -6.19 7.94 25.22
N LEU A 282 -5.49 8.42 24.19
CA LEU A 282 -4.69 7.56 23.32
C LEU A 282 -3.54 6.96 24.13
N GLU A 283 -3.40 5.64 24.09
CA GLU A 283 -2.32 4.94 24.79
C GLU A 283 -1.34 4.27 23.81
N PRO A 284 -0.03 4.53 23.95
CA PRO A 284 0.62 5.51 24.83
C PRO A 284 0.29 6.96 24.44
N ALA A 285 0.22 7.87 25.41
CA ALA A 285 -0.07 9.30 25.17
C ALA A 285 0.88 9.98 24.16
N GLY A 286 2.13 9.49 24.08
CA GLY A 286 3.16 9.94 23.15
C GLY A 286 3.00 9.44 21.71
N ARG A 287 2.01 8.60 21.41
CA ARG A 287 1.80 8.04 20.07
C ARG A 287 1.48 9.14 19.06
N LYS A 288 2.24 9.13 17.96
CA LYS A 288 2.11 10.07 16.83
C LYS A 288 1.92 9.37 15.49
N LEU A 289 2.29 8.10 15.39
CA LEU A 289 2.24 7.35 14.15
C LEU A 289 1.71 5.93 14.36
N PHE A 290 0.72 5.55 13.57
CA PHE A 290 0.38 4.16 13.29
C PHE A 290 0.80 3.87 11.86
N ILE A 291 1.56 2.80 11.64
CA ILE A 291 2.02 2.40 10.32
C ILE A 291 1.72 0.92 10.09
N SER A 292 0.97 0.64 9.03
CA SER A 292 0.46 -0.68 8.71
C SER A 292 0.86 -1.10 7.30
N CYS A 293 1.38 -2.31 7.15
CA CYS A 293 1.64 -2.92 5.85
C CYS A 293 0.65 -4.06 5.55
N ALA A 294 -0.02 -3.97 4.42
CA ALA A 294 -1.04 -4.93 4.00
C ALA A 294 -0.98 -5.21 2.48
N HIS A 295 -2.14 -5.43 1.87
CA HIS A 295 -2.28 -5.89 0.50
C HIS A 295 -3.02 -4.87 -0.36
N ASP A 296 -3.02 -5.10 -1.66
CA ASP A 296 -3.76 -4.34 -2.65
C ASP A 296 -5.26 -4.28 -2.36
N TRP A 297 -5.91 -5.42 -2.09
CA TRP A 297 -7.34 -5.42 -1.70
C TRP A 297 -7.58 -4.62 -0.42
N THR A 298 -6.64 -4.59 0.53
CA THR A 298 -6.79 -3.77 1.75
C THR A 298 -6.86 -2.29 1.40
N ILE A 299 -6.01 -1.82 0.47
CA ILE A 299 -6.00 -0.42 0.00
C ILE A 299 -7.33 -0.08 -0.69
N SER A 300 -7.78 -0.90 -1.63
CA SER A 300 -9.05 -0.65 -2.32
C SER A 300 -10.23 -0.71 -1.36
N ASN A 301 -10.30 -1.70 -0.48
CA ASN A 301 -11.42 -1.86 0.45
C ASN A 301 -11.57 -0.67 1.39
N VAL A 302 -10.47 -0.13 1.91
CA VAL A 302 -10.48 1.07 2.77
C VAL A 302 -10.95 2.30 1.99
N LEU A 303 -10.44 2.51 0.78
CA LEU A 303 -10.81 3.67 -0.04
C LEU A 303 -12.22 3.54 -0.65
N SER A 304 -12.69 2.33 -0.93
CA SER A 304 -14.06 2.06 -1.35
C SER A 304 -15.05 2.30 -0.22
N ALA A 305 -14.71 1.92 1.02
CA ALA A 305 -15.52 2.25 2.20
C ALA A 305 -15.66 3.77 2.42
N LEU A 306 -14.61 4.55 2.11
CA LEU A 306 -14.64 6.02 2.11
C LEU A 306 -15.25 6.63 0.84
N ASN A 307 -15.65 5.81 -0.14
CA ASN A 307 -16.17 6.20 -1.45
C ASN A 307 -15.23 7.13 -2.24
N VAL A 308 -13.92 6.85 -2.18
CA VAL A 308 -12.85 7.63 -2.85
C VAL A 308 -11.86 6.77 -3.64
N TRP A 309 -12.10 5.46 -3.77
CA TRP A 309 -11.23 4.58 -4.56
C TRP A 309 -11.32 4.86 -6.07
N GLY A 310 -12.52 4.70 -6.64
CA GLY A 310 -12.73 4.67 -8.09
C GLY A 310 -12.15 3.41 -8.76
N ASP A 311 -12.35 3.24 -10.06
CA ASP A 311 -11.93 2.03 -10.78
C ASP A 311 -10.45 2.13 -11.24
N ARG A 312 -9.51 2.03 -10.28
CA ARG A 312 -8.06 2.09 -10.56
C ARG A 312 -7.33 0.85 -10.03
N MET A 313 -6.19 0.50 -10.64
CA MET A 313 -5.31 -0.53 -10.10
C MET A 313 -4.50 0.03 -8.92
N PRO A 314 -4.44 -0.65 -7.77
CA PRO A 314 -3.48 -0.30 -6.73
C PRO A 314 -2.09 -0.70 -7.21
N ARG A 315 -1.16 0.25 -7.22
CA ARG A 315 0.25 -0.05 -7.53
C ARG A 315 0.90 -0.76 -6.35
N PHE A 316 1.97 -1.51 -6.57
CA PHE A 316 2.85 -1.91 -5.47
C PHE A 316 3.32 -0.67 -4.69
N SER A 317 3.48 -0.84 -3.38
CA SER A 317 3.88 0.25 -2.48
C SER A 317 2.92 1.44 -2.42
N SER A 318 1.69 1.33 -2.96
CA SER A 318 0.67 2.37 -2.81
C SER A 318 0.39 2.65 -1.33
N LEU A 319 0.25 3.92 -0.96
CA LEU A 319 0.14 4.35 0.43
C LEU A 319 -1.08 5.26 0.62
N ILE A 320 -1.84 5.01 1.68
CA ILE A 320 -2.87 5.89 2.23
C ILE A 320 -2.27 6.57 3.47
N ALA A 321 -2.40 7.89 3.55
CA ALA A 321 -2.15 8.64 4.78
C ALA A 321 -3.44 9.28 5.27
N ILE A 322 -3.83 8.99 6.50
CA ILE A 322 -4.95 9.63 7.20
C ILE A 322 -4.33 10.50 8.30
N GLU A 323 -4.50 11.82 8.16
CA GLU A 323 -3.82 12.82 8.97
C GLU A 323 -4.83 13.59 9.80
N LEU A 324 -4.71 13.55 11.13
CA LEU A 324 -5.51 14.34 12.06
C LEU A 324 -4.81 15.66 12.36
N HIS A 325 -5.48 16.77 12.05
CA HIS A 325 -4.99 18.12 12.27
C HIS A 325 -5.86 18.86 13.27
N ARG A 326 -5.27 19.84 13.95
CA ARG A 326 -5.95 20.77 14.86
C ARG A 326 -5.76 22.21 14.38
N ARG A 327 -6.86 22.95 14.17
CA ARG A 327 -6.80 24.37 13.77
C ARG A 327 -6.24 25.22 14.90
N ALA A 328 -5.31 26.12 14.59
CA ALA A 328 -4.67 26.97 15.59
C ALA A 328 -5.62 28.03 16.17
N GLU A 329 -6.55 28.55 15.36
CA GLU A 329 -7.49 29.61 15.77
C GLU A 329 -8.68 29.08 16.56
N SER A 330 -9.39 28.07 16.03
CA SER A 330 -10.60 27.53 16.68
C SER A 330 -10.32 26.39 17.65
N GLY A 331 -9.19 25.68 17.48
CA GLY A 331 -8.89 24.47 18.23
C GLY A 331 -9.62 23.22 17.74
N ASP A 332 -10.43 23.33 16.69
CA ASP A 332 -11.21 22.23 16.10
C ASP A 332 -10.32 21.25 15.34
N TYR A 333 -10.76 20.00 15.25
CA TYR A 333 -10.06 18.93 14.56
C TYR A 333 -10.64 18.65 13.18
N PHE A 334 -9.77 18.32 12.24
CA PHE A 334 -10.16 17.86 10.91
C PHE A 334 -9.20 16.78 10.41
N VAL A 335 -9.65 16.01 9.43
CA VAL A 335 -8.91 14.92 8.81
C VAL A 335 -8.64 15.25 7.36
N GLU A 336 -7.41 15.02 6.93
CA GLU A 336 -7.03 14.97 5.52
C GLU A 336 -6.66 13.52 5.16
N ILE A 337 -7.10 13.07 3.98
CA ILE A 337 -6.84 11.71 3.49
C ILE A 337 -6.08 11.82 2.18
N TYR A 338 -4.91 11.19 2.13
CA TYR A 338 -4.06 11.21 0.96
C TYR A 338 -3.88 9.81 0.38
N LEU A 339 -3.87 9.70 -0.95
CA LEU A 339 -3.46 8.51 -1.68
C LEU A 339 -2.21 8.81 -2.49
N GLN A 340 -1.12 8.11 -2.19
CA GLN A 340 0.06 8.03 -3.04
C GLN A 340 0.06 6.69 -3.76
N ASN A 341 -0.61 6.63 -4.92
CA ASN A 341 -0.62 5.42 -5.74
C ASN A 341 0.66 5.27 -6.58
N ASP A 342 1.45 6.33 -6.74
CA ASP A 342 2.76 6.30 -7.39
C ASP A 342 3.80 6.99 -6.49
N PRO A 343 4.80 6.26 -5.96
CA PRO A 343 5.78 6.83 -5.04
C PRO A 343 6.71 7.87 -5.70
N SER A 344 6.68 8.01 -7.03
CA SER A 344 7.40 9.05 -7.77
C SER A 344 6.60 10.35 -7.92
N LYS A 345 5.30 10.34 -7.60
CA LYS A 345 4.40 11.49 -7.72
C LYS A 345 4.02 12.03 -6.34
N PRO A 346 3.62 13.31 -6.25
CA PRO A 346 3.00 13.85 -5.04
C PRO A 346 1.74 13.05 -4.67
N PRO A 347 1.43 12.91 -3.37
CA PRO A 347 0.18 12.29 -2.93
C PRO A 347 -1.04 13.11 -3.39
N GLU A 348 -2.09 12.42 -3.82
CA GLU A 348 -3.40 12.99 -4.14
C GLU A 348 -4.17 13.24 -2.84
N LEU A 349 -4.64 14.46 -2.60
CA LEU A 349 -5.57 14.77 -1.52
C LEU A 349 -6.97 14.31 -1.95
N LEU A 350 -7.58 13.44 -1.16
CA LEU A 350 -8.88 12.84 -1.43
C LEU A 350 -9.98 13.58 -0.67
N GLN A 351 -11.09 13.83 -1.35
CA GLN A 351 -12.29 14.42 -0.76
C GLN A 351 -13.34 13.33 -0.56
N VAL A 352 -13.68 13.04 0.70
CA VAL A 352 -14.80 12.13 1.02
C VAL A 352 -16.10 12.78 0.55
N PRO A 353 -16.93 12.10 -0.27
CA PRO A 353 -18.19 12.65 -0.75
C PRO A 353 -19.10 13.14 0.39
N GLY A 354 -19.62 14.36 0.25
CA GLY A 354 -20.40 15.02 1.30
C GLY A 354 -19.54 15.76 2.34
N CYS A 355 -18.21 15.70 2.26
CA CYS A 355 -17.27 16.46 3.07
C CYS A 355 -16.34 17.35 2.23
N GLU A 356 -15.68 18.30 2.87
CA GLU A 356 -14.56 19.08 2.35
C GLU A 356 -13.24 18.29 2.44
N GLU A 357 -12.20 18.69 1.70
CA GLU A 357 -10.87 18.05 1.76
C GLU A 357 -10.27 18.04 3.18
N GLN A 358 -10.51 19.12 3.93
CA GLN A 358 -10.22 19.23 5.36
C GLN A 358 -11.45 18.83 6.19
N CYS A 359 -11.79 17.55 6.16
CA CYS A 359 -13.07 17.06 6.67
C CYS A 359 -13.15 17.13 8.21
N PRO A 360 -14.11 17.87 8.80
CA PRO A 360 -14.34 17.87 10.25
C PRO A 360 -14.56 16.46 10.75
N ILE A 361 -13.90 16.09 11.85
CA ILE A 361 -13.89 14.70 12.32
C ILE A 361 -15.31 14.20 12.63
N GLU A 362 -16.17 15.03 13.22
CA GLU A 362 -17.55 14.69 13.55
C GLU A 362 -18.36 14.38 12.28
N LYS A 363 -18.08 15.11 11.20
CA LYS A 363 -18.73 14.92 9.91
C LYS A 363 -18.23 13.65 9.22
N LEU A 364 -16.93 13.37 9.28
CA LEU A 364 -16.35 12.13 8.75
C LEU A 364 -16.92 10.90 9.46
N LEU A 365 -17.01 10.94 10.79
CA LEU A 365 -17.61 9.86 11.60
C LEU A 365 -19.05 9.61 11.18
N LYS A 366 -19.87 10.67 11.09
CA LYS A 366 -21.27 10.57 10.67
C LYS A 366 -21.43 9.98 9.26
N LEU A 367 -20.61 10.41 8.31
CA LEU A 367 -20.63 9.87 6.94
C LEU A 367 -20.21 8.39 6.89
N SER A 368 -19.41 7.94 7.86
CA SER A 368 -18.92 6.57 7.93
C SER A 368 -19.85 5.62 8.67
N GLU A 369 -20.86 6.09 9.41
CA GLU A 369 -21.77 5.24 10.20
C GLU A 369 -22.29 3.99 9.46
N PRO A 370 -22.73 4.07 8.18
CA PRO A 370 -23.26 2.90 7.47
C PRO A 370 -22.22 1.80 7.18
N ILE A 371 -20.94 2.16 7.16
CA ILE A 371 -19.84 1.25 6.82
C ILE A 371 -19.03 0.80 8.03
N LEU A 372 -19.38 1.21 9.24
CA LEU A 372 -18.72 0.76 10.47
C LEU A 372 -19.40 -0.49 11.03
N PRO A 373 -18.64 -1.44 11.60
CA PRO A 373 -19.22 -2.63 12.21
C PRO A 373 -20.08 -2.24 13.44
N ASP A 374 -21.31 -2.73 13.48
CA ASP A 374 -22.33 -2.46 14.50
C ASP A 374 -22.72 -3.71 15.32
N ALA A 375 -22.07 -4.84 15.05
CA ALA A 375 -22.22 -6.10 15.78
C ALA A 375 -20.90 -6.90 15.77
N PRO A 376 -20.76 -7.91 16.66
CA PRO A 376 -19.66 -8.86 16.59
C PRO A 376 -19.52 -9.49 15.20
N TYR A 377 -18.28 -9.77 14.79
CA TYR A 377 -17.98 -10.26 13.44
C TYR A 377 -18.76 -11.54 13.10
N GLU A 378 -18.87 -12.43 14.08
CA GLU A 378 -19.58 -13.70 13.96
C GLU A 378 -21.07 -13.51 13.65
N GLN A 379 -21.68 -12.44 14.18
CA GLN A 379 -23.08 -12.10 13.92
C GLN A 379 -23.25 -11.46 12.54
N LEU A 380 -22.34 -10.56 12.16
CA LEU A 380 -22.34 -9.96 10.82
C LEU A 380 -22.07 -11.00 9.71
N CYS A 381 -21.42 -12.11 10.07
CA CYS A 381 -21.09 -13.19 9.15
C CYS A 381 -22.13 -14.31 9.05
N LEU A 382 -23.27 -14.20 9.76
CA LEU A 382 -24.37 -15.15 9.63
C LEU A 382 -24.99 -15.05 8.23
N ALA A 383 -24.90 -16.14 7.47
CA ALA A 383 -25.51 -16.30 6.16
C ALA A 383 -27.04 -16.12 6.21
N LYS A 384 -27.63 -15.62 5.11
CA LYS A 384 -29.10 -15.55 4.94
C LYS A 384 -29.72 -16.92 4.68
N GLY A 385 -28.93 -17.94 4.34
CA GLY A 385 -29.40 -19.31 4.19
C GLY A 385 -30.07 -19.60 2.85
N THR A 386 -29.79 -18.84 1.80
CA THR A 386 -30.23 -19.15 0.44
C THR A 386 -29.37 -20.28 -0.12
N GLY A 387 -29.95 -21.48 -0.18
CA GLY A 387 -29.27 -22.73 -0.54
C GLY A 387 -28.66 -22.77 -1.96
N ASP A 388 -27.68 -23.65 -2.08
CA ASP A 388 -27.00 -24.16 -3.28
C ASP A 388 -26.21 -23.14 -4.14
N GLY A 389 -24.93 -22.94 -3.80
CA GLY A 389 -23.90 -22.40 -4.71
C GLY A 389 -23.22 -21.08 -4.33
N THR A 390 -23.30 -20.65 -3.07
CA THR A 390 -23.04 -19.27 -2.61
C THR A 390 -21.58 -18.80 -2.57
N ARG A 391 -20.62 -19.57 -3.08
CA ARG A 391 -19.20 -19.18 -3.11
C ARG A 391 -18.68 -19.10 -4.53
N ILE A 392 -18.41 -17.86 -4.98
CA ILE A 392 -17.61 -17.66 -6.18
C ILE A 392 -16.17 -18.07 -5.84
N THR A 393 -15.64 -19.01 -6.63
CA THR A 393 -14.24 -19.40 -6.54
C THR A 393 -13.49 -18.72 -7.68
N TYR A 394 -12.57 -17.85 -7.31
CA TYR A 394 -11.62 -17.23 -8.23
C TYR A 394 -10.35 -18.10 -8.29
N HIS A 395 -9.57 -17.96 -9.36
CA HIS A 395 -8.28 -18.66 -9.50
C HIS A 395 -7.20 -18.01 -8.60
N ASN A 396 -7.31 -18.19 -7.28
CA ASN A 396 -6.32 -17.70 -6.30
C ASN A 396 -5.46 -18.81 -5.71
#